data_AF-A0A952S584-F1
#
_entry.id   AF-A0A952S584-F1
#
_cell.length_a   1.000
_cell.length_b   1.000
_cell.length_c   1.000
_cell.angle_alpha   90.00
_cell.angle_beta   90.00
_cell.angle_gamma   90.00
#
_symmetry.space_group_name_H-M   'P 1'
#
loop_
_entity.id
_entity.type
_entity.pdbx_description
1 polymer ?
#
loop_
_entity_poly.entity_id
_entity_poly.type
_entity_poly.pdbx_seq_one_letter_code
_entity_poly.pdbx_strand_id
1 'polypeptide(L)'
;MKKKLDLSSYIPVHTRIAEFYEKYPDGRIVTEIVRLNEDSGFVCFKAGVFRNLDDAEPSATGHAFEIKAQGYINPTSFIENCETSAVGRALANLGFKIDNGIASLEEMQKVERMTDTVPYNGSNGGFISRSVS
;
A
#
# COMPACT_ATOMS: atom_id res chain seq x y z
N MET A 1 7.42 -23.15 4.65
CA MET A 1 7.68 -22.09 5.64
C MET A 1 6.88 -20.85 5.21
N LYS A 2 5.83 -20.46 5.95
CA LYS A 2 5.10 -19.21 5.67
C LYS A 2 5.98 -18.05 6.14
N LYS A 3 6.43 -17.18 5.23
CA LYS A 3 7.19 -15.98 5.58
C LYS A 3 6.22 -15.03 6.30
N LYS A 4 6.30 -14.97 7.62
CA LYS A 4 5.53 -14.02 8.43
C LYS A 4 5.99 -12.62 8.00
N LEU A 5 5.09 -11.83 7.42
CA LEU A 5 5.38 -10.44 7.08
C LEU A 5 5.59 -9.70 8.40
N ASP A 6 6.80 -9.20 8.64
CA ASP A 6 7.12 -8.47 9.86
C ASP A 6 6.63 -7.02 9.72
N LEU A 7 5.48 -6.74 10.33
CA LEU A 7 4.78 -5.45 10.27
C LEU A 7 5.43 -4.36 11.14
N SER A 8 6.44 -4.71 11.95
CA SER A 8 7.07 -3.79 12.92
C SER A 8 8.00 -2.74 12.29
N SER A 9 8.31 -2.88 11.01
CA SER A 9 9.26 -2.04 10.26
C SER A 9 8.60 -1.17 9.17
N TYR A 10 7.28 -1.01 9.22
CA TYR A 10 6.53 -0.23 8.24
C TYR A 10 6.49 1.26 8.58
N ILE A 11 6.80 2.11 7.60
CA ILE A 11 6.67 3.57 7.70
C ILE A 11 5.50 4.03 6.82
N PRO A 12 4.39 4.49 7.42
CA PRO A 12 3.25 5.03 6.69
C PRO A 12 3.63 6.16 5.73
N VAL A 13 2.88 6.30 4.63
CA VAL A 13 3.11 7.39 3.66
C VAL A 13 2.98 8.75 4.33
N HIS A 14 2.03 8.93 5.27
CA HIS A 14 1.88 10.18 6.01
C HIS A 14 3.14 10.56 6.81
N THR A 15 3.84 9.58 7.40
CA THR A 15 5.09 9.82 8.14
C THR A 15 6.18 10.30 7.18
N ARG A 16 6.29 9.66 6.01
CA ARG A 16 7.24 10.09 4.96
C ARG A 16 6.93 11.48 4.41
N ILE A 17 5.65 11.85 4.30
CA ILE A 17 5.24 13.21 3.90
C ILE A 17 5.67 14.22 4.96
N ALA A 18 5.45 13.93 6.25
CA ALA A 18 5.86 14.81 7.34
C ALA A 18 7.39 15.01 7.36
N GLU A 19 8.16 13.92 7.32
CA GLU A 19 9.63 13.96 7.22
C GLU A 19 10.09 14.76 5.98
N PHE A 20 9.36 14.63 4.86
CA PHE A 20 9.67 15.37 3.65
C PHE A 20 9.52 16.88 3.84
N TYR A 21 8.42 17.34 4.40
CA TYR A 21 8.21 18.77 4.63
C TYR A 21 9.07 19.33 5.76
N GLU A 22 9.48 18.50 6.74
CA GLU A 22 10.49 18.91 7.73
C GLU A 22 11.87 19.14 7.09
N LYS A 23 12.26 18.26 6.16
CA LYS A 23 13.56 18.34 5.47
C LYS A 23 13.58 19.36 4.33
N TYR A 24 12.46 19.53 3.66
CA TYR A 24 12.27 20.42 2.51
C TYR A 24 11.00 21.27 2.71
N PRO A 25 11.08 22.34 3.54
CA PRO A 25 9.91 23.18 3.86
C PRO A 25 9.28 23.85 2.64
N ASP A 26 10.08 24.20 1.63
CA ASP A 26 9.63 24.77 0.36
C ASP A 26 9.37 23.71 -0.72
N GLY A 27 9.45 22.43 -0.34
CA GLY A 27 9.17 21.31 -1.23
C GLY A 27 7.69 21.25 -1.62
N ARG A 28 7.40 20.52 -2.70
CA ARG A 28 6.02 20.25 -3.11
C ARG A 28 5.87 18.83 -3.63
N ILE A 29 4.71 18.26 -3.40
CA ILE A 29 4.27 16.99 -3.98
C ILE A 29 3.12 17.31 -4.94
N VAL A 30 3.26 16.93 -6.20
CA VAL A 30 2.26 17.15 -7.24
C VAL A 30 1.82 15.80 -7.79
N THR A 31 0.53 15.56 -7.84
CA THR A 31 -0.08 14.33 -8.36
C THR A 31 -0.89 14.62 -9.61
N GLU A 32 -0.90 13.67 -10.54
CA GLU A 32 -1.72 13.73 -11.75
C GLU A 32 -2.30 12.34 -12.06
N ILE A 33 -3.56 12.32 -12.49
CA ILE A 33 -4.17 11.13 -13.10
C ILE A 33 -3.62 11.01 -14.51
N VAL A 34 -2.82 9.97 -14.76
CA VAL A 34 -2.27 9.66 -16.08
C VAL A 34 -3.31 8.94 -16.94
N ARG A 35 -4.17 8.14 -16.30
CA ARG A 35 -5.25 7.42 -16.98
C ARG A 35 -6.35 7.07 -15.99
N LEU A 36 -7.59 7.30 -16.39
CA LEU A 36 -8.79 6.83 -15.70
C LEU A 36 -9.70 6.16 -16.73
N ASN A 37 -10.17 4.96 -16.41
CA ASN A 37 -11.23 4.28 -17.14
C ASN A 37 -12.28 3.87 -16.11
N GLU A 38 -13.40 4.59 -16.09
CA GLU A 38 -14.49 4.37 -15.15
C GLU A 38 -15.22 3.05 -15.41
N ASP A 39 -15.35 2.65 -16.68
CA ASP A 39 -16.02 1.40 -17.08
C ASP A 39 -15.28 0.16 -16.57
N SER A 40 -13.94 0.15 -16.73
CA SER A 40 -13.10 -0.94 -16.22
C SER A 40 -12.71 -0.73 -14.75
N GLY A 41 -13.01 0.43 -14.17
CA GLY A 41 -12.53 0.84 -12.85
C GLY A 41 -11.01 0.93 -12.74
N PHE A 42 -10.30 1.21 -13.84
CA PHE A 42 -8.84 1.33 -13.84
C PHE A 42 -8.43 2.78 -13.59
N VAL A 43 -7.44 3.01 -12.72
CA VAL A 43 -6.80 4.32 -12.56
C VAL A 43 -5.29 4.17 -12.50
N CYS A 44 -4.57 5.16 -13.03
CA CYS A 44 -3.14 5.28 -12.94
C CYS A 44 -2.78 6.72 -12.57
N PHE A 45 -1.95 6.87 -11.53
CA PHE A 45 -1.45 8.14 -11.06
C PHE A 45 0.06 8.23 -11.26
N LYS A 46 0.53 9.46 -11.47
CA LYS A 46 1.92 9.86 -11.33
C LYS A 46 2.01 10.90 -10.22
N ALA A 47 3.01 10.75 -9.36
CA ALA A 47 3.40 11.74 -8.38
C ALA A 47 4.81 12.24 -8.70
N GLY A 48 5.01 13.56 -8.62
CA GLY A 48 6.30 14.23 -8.70
C GLY A 48 6.60 14.94 -7.38
N VAL A 49 7.82 14.79 -6.87
CA VAL A 49 8.28 15.44 -5.64
C VAL A 49 9.41 16.40 -5.99
N PHE A 50 9.28 17.65 -5.54
CA PHE A 50 10.21 18.74 -5.80
C PHE A 50 10.78 19.22 -4.47
N ARG A 51 12.08 19.47 -4.37
CA ARG A 51 12.73 19.85 -3.11
C ARG A 51 12.63 21.35 -2.84
N ASN A 52 12.52 22.15 -3.88
CA ASN A 52 12.46 23.61 -3.79
C ASN A 52 11.34 24.19 -4.67
N LEU A 53 10.93 25.43 -4.36
CA LEU A 53 9.92 26.17 -5.12
C LEU A 53 10.31 26.31 -6.62
N ASP A 54 11.58 26.59 -6.88
CA ASP A 54 12.08 26.91 -8.23
C ASP A 54 12.50 25.70 -9.06
N ASP A 55 12.38 24.48 -8.51
CA ASP A 55 12.71 23.26 -9.26
C ASP A 55 11.77 23.15 -10.48
N ALA A 56 12.34 23.23 -11.69
CA ALA A 56 11.57 23.10 -12.95
C ALA A 56 11.06 21.66 -13.17
N GLU A 57 11.82 20.68 -12.69
CA GLU A 57 11.55 19.24 -12.86
C GLU A 57 11.52 18.53 -11.49
N PRO A 58 10.75 17.44 -11.34
CA PRO A 58 10.68 16.74 -10.07
C PRO A 58 12.01 16.09 -9.72
N SER A 59 12.43 16.22 -8.46
CA SER A 59 13.59 15.52 -7.90
C SER A 59 13.40 14.00 -7.85
N ALA A 60 12.15 13.53 -7.77
CA ALA A 60 11.79 12.12 -7.95
C ALA A 60 10.34 11.98 -8.40
N THR A 61 10.05 10.86 -9.07
CA THR A 61 8.68 10.52 -9.50
C THR A 61 8.29 9.13 -9.05
N GLY A 62 6.98 8.89 -8.90
CA GLY A 62 6.39 7.60 -8.59
C GLY A 62 5.12 7.38 -9.42
N HIS A 63 4.91 6.14 -9.86
CA HIS A 63 3.69 5.75 -10.58
C HIS A 63 3.01 4.61 -9.85
N ALA A 64 1.69 4.66 -9.75
CA ALA A 64 0.88 3.56 -9.25
C ALA A 64 -0.35 3.40 -10.14
N PHE A 65 -0.90 2.20 -10.15
CA PHE A 65 -2.20 1.93 -10.75
C PHE A 65 -3.03 1.10 -9.79
N GLU A 66 -4.33 1.24 -9.88
CA GLU A 66 -5.29 0.42 -9.16
C GLU A 66 -6.45 0.00 -10.08
N ILE A 67 -7.05 -1.13 -9.74
CA ILE A 67 -8.29 -1.62 -10.36
C ILE A 67 -9.35 -1.68 -9.26
N LYS A 68 -10.48 -1.00 -9.49
CA LYS A 68 -11.62 -0.97 -8.59
C LYS A 68 -12.05 -2.39 -8.23
N ALA A 69 -11.98 -2.71 -6.93
CA ALA A 69 -12.46 -3.99 -6.43
C ALA A 69 -13.99 -4.12 -6.64
N GLN A 70 -14.43 -5.32 -7.01
CA GLN A 70 -15.85 -5.64 -7.13
C GLN A 70 -16.46 -5.80 -5.72
N GLY A 71 -17.29 -4.84 -5.28
CA GLY A 71 -17.98 -4.88 -3.98
C GLY A 71 -18.53 -3.52 -3.51
N TYR A 72 -19.24 -3.52 -2.38
CA TYR A 72 -19.90 -2.34 -1.78
C TYR A 72 -18.98 -1.48 -0.89
N ILE A 73 -17.69 -1.79 -0.81
CA ILE A 73 -16.75 -1.07 0.05
C ILE A 73 -16.15 0.07 -0.78
N ASN A 74 -16.72 1.27 -0.61
CA ASN A 74 -16.31 2.57 -1.16
C ASN A 74 -15.81 2.57 -2.63
N PRO A 75 -16.68 2.80 -3.63
CA PRO A 75 -16.29 2.78 -5.03
C PRO A 75 -15.28 3.85 -5.43
N THR A 76 -15.06 4.89 -4.63
CA THR A 76 -14.07 5.95 -4.89
C THR A 76 -12.69 5.61 -4.37
N SER A 77 -12.57 4.81 -3.29
CA SER A 77 -11.30 4.65 -2.55
C SER A 77 -10.13 4.24 -3.43
N PHE A 78 -10.35 3.43 -4.48
CA PHE A 78 -9.29 3.02 -5.40
C PHE A 78 -8.53 4.21 -6.04
N ILE A 79 -9.17 5.37 -6.20
CA ILE A 79 -8.54 6.60 -6.71
C ILE A 79 -7.59 7.18 -5.66
N GLU A 80 -8.07 7.46 -4.45
CA GLU A 80 -7.26 8.07 -3.37
C GLU A 80 -6.12 7.14 -2.94
N ASN A 81 -6.33 5.84 -3.01
CA ASN A 81 -5.31 4.85 -2.69
C ASN A 81 -4.26 4.70 -3.79
N CYS A 82 -4.68 4.79 -5.04
CA CYS A 82 -3.73 4.88 -6.15
C CYS A 82 -2.88 6.15 -6.03
N GLU A 83 -3.48 7.29 -5.70
CA GLU A 83 -2.77 8.55 -5.47
C GLU A 83 -1.75 8.41 -4.33
N THR A 84 -2.20 7.90 -3.17
CA THR A 84 -1.34 7.68 -2.00
C THR A 84 -0.18 6.73 -2.31
N SER A 85 -0.43 5.71 -3.13
CA SER A 85 0.59 4.76 -3.56
C SER A 85 1.62 5.39 -4.51
N ALA A 86 1.18 6.26 -5.42
CA ALA A 86 2.08 7.02 -6.30
C ALA A 86 2.98 7.96 -5.49
N VAL A 87 2.42 8.68 -4.51
CA VAL A 87 3.19 9.54 -3.60
C VAL A 87 4.20 8.74 -2.78
N GLY A 88 3.77 7.61 -2.21
CA GLY A 88 4.65 6.72 -1.45
C GLY A 88 5.85 6.23 -2.28
N ARG A 89 5.64 5.92 -3.55
CA ARG A 89 6.69 5.53 -4.50
C ARG A 89 7.63 6.68 -4.85
N ALA A 90 7.10 7.89 -5.03
CA ALA A 90 7.91 9.06 -5.35
C ALA A 90 8.82 9.45 -4.17
N LEU A 91 8.30 9.44 -2.94
CA LEU A 91 9.08 9.71 -1.72
C LEU A 91 10.13 8.63 -1.46
N ALA A 92 9.78 7.36 -1.68
CA ALA A 92 10.71 6.24 -1.65
C ALA A 92 11.87 6.45 -2.62
N ASN A 93 11.58 6.81 -3.87
CA ASN A 93 12.58 7.10 -4.90
C ASN A 93 13.44 8.32 -4.56
N LEU A 94 12.91 9.28 -3.80
CA LEU A 94 13.64 10.45 -3.32
C LEU A 94 14.59 10.16 -2.14
N GLY A 95 14.49 8.97 -1.53
CA GLY A 95 15.31 8.53 -0.41
C GLY A 95 14.65 8.69 0.97
N PHE A 96 13.34 8.91 1.03
CA PHE A 96 12.59 8.81 2.30
C PHE A 96 12.38 7.33 2.64
N LYS A 97 12.80 6.95 3.85
CA LYS A 97 13.11 5.57 4.26
C LYS A 97 12.03 4.55 3.85
N ILE A 98 12.51 3.40 3.43
CA ILE A 98 11.73 2.19 3.20
C ILE A 98 12.41 1.09 4.03
N ASP A 99 12.05 0.92 5.30
CA ASP A 99 12.73 -0.10 6.10
C ASP A 99 12.36 -1.53 5.65
N ASN A 100 11.18 -1.76 5.05
CA ASN A 100 10.84 -3.04 4.40
C ASN A 100 9.70 -2.97 3.35
N GLY A 101 9.99 -2.43 2.17
CA GLY A 101 9.14 -2.57 0.98
C GLY A 101 8.08 -1.48 0.75
N ILE A 102 7.79 -1.26 -0.54
CA ILE A 102 6.82 -0.28 -1.07
C ILE A 102 5.40 -0.86 -0.96
N ALA A 103 4.94 -1.20 0.25
CA ALA A 103 3.57 -1.67 0.43
C ALA A 103 2.64 -0.50 0.87
N SER A 104 1.44 -0.39 0.32
CA SER A 104 0.45 0.61 0.72
C SER A 104 -0.32 0.19 1.97
N LEU A 105 -0.93 1.15 2.70
CA LEU A 105 -1.76 0.85 3.89
C LEU A 105 -2.88 -0.16 3.58
N GLU A 106 -3.40 -0.15 2.35
CA GLU A 106 -4.48 -1.03 1.94
C GLU A 106 -4.04 -2.47 1.64
N GLU A 107 -2.84 -2.65 1.10
CA GLU A 107 -2.23 -3.98 0.97
C GLU A 107 -2.11 -4.64 2.35
N MET A 108 -1.83 -3.86 3.39
CA MET A 108 -1.80 -4.34 4.79
C MET A 108 -3.19 -4.66 5.33
N GLN A 109 -4.20 -3.80 5.12
CA GLN A 109 -5.57 -4.10 5.54
C GLN A 109 -6.11 -5.37 4.86
N LYS A 110 -5.69 -5.64 3.62
CA LYS A 110 -6.01 -6.89 2.93
C LYS A 110 -5.33 -8.09 3.59
N VAL A 111 -4.08 -7.95 4.04
CA VAL A 111 -3.34 -8.98 4.77
C VAL A 111 -3.95 -9.25 6.15
N GLU A 112 -4.31 -8.21 6.91
CA GLU A 112 -4.94 -8.34 8.25
C GLU A 112 -6.31 -9.04 8.16
N ARG A 113 -7.15 -8.65 7.19
CA ARG A 113 -8.42 -9.34 6.91
C ARG A 113 -8.23 -10.81 6.49
N MET A 114 -7.15 -11.15 5.80
CA MET A 114 -6.84 -12.55 5.44
C MET A 114 -6.32 -13.37 6.63
N THR A 115 -5.75 -12.74 7.67
CA THR A 115 -5.28 -13.43 8.88
C THR A 115 -6.39 -13.75 9.88
N ASP A 116 -7.51 -13.00 9.87
CA ASP A 116 -8.63 -13.18 10.81
C ASP A 116 -9.68 -14.24 10.39
N THR A 117 -9.71 -14.69 9.13
CA THR A 117 -10.78 -15.57 8.62
C THR A 117 -10.52 -17.08 8.78
N VAL A 118 -9.63 -17.52 9.68
CA VAL A 118 -9.45 -18.96 9.94
C VAL A 118 -9.70 -19.28 11.42
N PRO A 119 -10.96 -19.47 11.86
CA PRO A 119 -11.20 -20.12 13.13
C PRO A 119 -10.83 -21.60 12.98
N TYR A 120 -9.73 -22.01 13.62
CA TYR A 120 -9.40 -23.42 13.79
C TYR A 120 -10.47 -24.09 14.65
N ASN A 121 -11.40 -24.81 14.02
CA ASN A 121 -12.39 -25.63 14.70
C ASN A 121 -11.85 -27.07 14.77
N GLY A 122 -11.02 -27.34 15.77
CA GLY A 122 -10.47 -28.67 16.02
C GLY A 122 -11.50 -29.58 16.69
N SER A 123 -12.34 -30.25 15.90
CA SER A 123 -13.18 -31.35 16.38
C SER A 123 -12.92 -32.66 15.60
N ASN A 124 -12.44 -33.65 16.38
CA ASN A 124 -12.62 -35.10 16.29
C ASN A 124 -11.94 -35.93 15.17
N GLY A 125 -11.19 -36.95 15.62
CA GLY A 125 -10.75 -38.08 14.81
C GLY A 125 -9.94 -39.15 15.56
N GLY A 126 -10.34 -39.53 16.78
CA GLY A 126 -9.72 -40.64 17.51
C GLY A 126 -10.19 -42.00 16.97
N PHE A 127 -9.34 -42.70 16.22
CA PHE A 127 -9.54 -44.08 15.82
C PHE A 127 -8.92 -45.01 16.89
N ILE A 128 -9.77 -45.70 17.65
CA ILE A 128 -9.36 -46.80 18.54
C ILE A 128 -9.36 -48.12 17.75
N SER A 129 -8.18 -48.68 17.51
CA SER A 129 -8.03 -50.05 17.00
C SER A 129 -8.32 -51.05 18.11
N ARG A 130 -9.40 -51.84 17.99
CA ARG A 130 -9.58 -53.07 18.76
C ARG A 130 -8.72 -54.18 18.12
N SER A 131 -7.65 -54.58 18.81
CA SER A 131 -7.00 -55.87 18.60
C SER A 131 -7.67 -56.92 19.49
N VAL A 132 -8.05 -58.03 18.85
CA VAL A 132 -8.69 -59.21 19.43
C VAL A 132 -7.63 -60.03 20.16
N SER A 133 -7.88 -60.35 21.43
CA SER A 133 -7.43 -61.55 22.16
C SER A 133 -8.31 -61.69 23.40
#